data_AF-A0A9N9GAU0-F1
#
_entry.id   AF-A0A9N9GAU0-F1
#
_cell.length_a   1.000
_cell.length_b   1.000
_cell.length_c   1.000
_cell.angle_alpha   90.00
_cell.angle_beta   90.00
_cell.angle_gamma   90.00
#
_symmetry.space_group_name_H-M   'P 1'
#
loop_
_entity.id
_entity.type
_entity.pdbx_description
1 polymer ?
#
loop_
_entity_poly.entity_id
_entity_poly.type
_entity_poly.pdbx_seq_one_letter_code
_entity_poly.pdbx_strand_id
1 'polypeptide(L)'
;VAHKNLHNSKDMTGDFLKEVISHGITSSNDFIIQCYGITKDPNTNNNILVMEFAEDGSLHRDLMLNFDKITWQTKLERLYCIATGYVFIY
;
A
#
# COMPACT_ATOMS: atom_id res chain seq x y z
N VAL A 1 1.70 -2.79 -12.03
CA VAL A 1 2.51 -2.81 -10.79
C VAL A 1 3.08 -1.42 -10.53
N ALA A 2 3.23 -1.04 -9.26
CA ALA A 2 3.91 0.16 -8.80
C ALA A 2 5.24 -0.21 -8.11
N HIS A 3 6.20 0.72 -8.14
CA HIS A 3 7.48 0.56 -7.46
C HIS A 3 7.66 1.62 -6.38
N LYS A 4 7.88 1.20 -5.13
CA LYS A 4 8.15 2.12 -4.02
C LYS A 4 9.58 1.97 -3.53
N ASN A 5 10.40 2.97 -3.81
CA ASN A 5 11.77 3.05 -3.31
C ASN A 5 11.75 3.38 -1.81
N LEU A 6 12.34 2.51 -0.99
CA LEU A 6 12.51 2.74 0.43
C LEU A 6 13.87 3.40 0.62
N HIS A 7 13.89 4.74 0.61
CA HIS A 7 15.12 5.50 0.79
C HIS A 7 15.80 5.16 2.13
N ASN A 8 17.14 5.08 2.11
CA ASN A 8 17.98 4.76 3.27
C ASN A 8 17.72 3.37 3.87
N SER A 9 17.17 2.43 3.09
CA SER A 9 16.86 1.07 3.57
C SER A 9 18.01 0.07 3.43
N LYS A 10 19.23 0.54 3.12
CA LYS A 10 20.42 -0.32 2.95
C LYS A 10 20.64 -1.25 4.14
N ASP A 11 20.42 -0.72 5.34
CA ASP A 11 20.66 -1.40 6.62
C ASP A 11 19.36 -1.94 7.26
N MET A 12 18.25 -1.88 6.53
CA MET A 12 16.97 -2.40 7.01
C MET A 12 17.06 -3.93 7.16
N THR A 13 16.63 -4.43 8.32
CA THR A 13 16.74 -5.86 8.62
C THR A 13 15.85 -6.66 7.68
N GLY A 14 16.37 -7.82 7.25
CA GLY A 14 15.62 -8.75 6.40
C GLY A 14 14.32 -9.23 7.03
N ASP A 15 14.23 -9.23 8.36
CA ASP A 15 13.03 -9.65 9.09
C ASP A 15 11.89 -8.65 8.97
N PHE A 16 12.18 -7.35 9.08
CA PHE A 16 11.18 -6.30 8.82
C PHE A 16 10.62 -6.38 7.40
N LEU A 17 11.51 -6.62 6.42
CA LEU A 17 11.11 -6.78 5.02
C LEU A 17 10.24 -8.00 4.79
N LYS A 18 10.57 -9.12 5.44
CA LYS A 18 9.75 -10.35 5.39
C LYS A 18 8.38 -10.13 6.01
N GLU A 19 8.29 -9.40 7.12
CA GLU A 19 7.02 -9.08 7.77
C GLU A 19 6.13 -8.22 6.85
N VAL A 20 6.68 -7.15 6.28
CA VAL A 20 5.97 -6.28 5.32
C VAL A 20 5.47 -7.07 4.11
N ILE A 21 6.30 -7.94 3.55
CA ILE A 21 5.89 -8.83 2.46
C ILE A 21 4.79 -9.79 2.92
N SER A 22 4.94 -10.41 4.09
CA SER A 22 4.00 -11.41 4.62
C SER A 22 2.59 -10.83 4.73
N HIS A 23 2.43 -9.64 5.30
CA HIS A 23 1.11 -8.99 5.39
C HIS A 23 0.56 -8.57 4.01
N GLY A 24 1.43 -8.13 3.09
CA GLY A 24 1.04 -7.70 1.74
C GLY A 24 0.77 -8.85 0.75
N ILE A 25 1.33 -10.05 0.98
CA ILE A 25 1.10 -11.25 0.15
C ILE A 25 -0.09 -12.07 0.67
N THR A 26 -0.24 -12.19 2.00
CA THR A 26 -1.29 -13.04 2.59
C THR A 26 -2.68 -12.40 2.56
N SER A 27 -2.74 -11.08 2.37
CA SER A 27 -4.00 -10.38 2.09
C SER A 27 -4.47 -10.70 0.67
N SER A 28 -5.35 -11.70 0.55
CA SER A 28 -6.19 -11.92 -0.64
C SER A 28 -7.43 -11.01 -0.65
N ASN A 29 -7.33 -9.89 0.06
CA ASN A 29 -8.44 -9.00 0.34
C ASN A 29 -8.33 -7.77 -0.57
N ASP A 30 -9.40 -7.48 -1.30
CA ASP A 30 -9.54 -6.34 -2.21
C ASP A 30 -9.34 -4.96 -1.54
N PHE A 31 -9.19 -4.91 -0.21
CA PHE A 31 -9.03 -3.69 0.57
C PHE A 31 -7.58 -3.37 0.99
N ILE A 32 -6.60 -4.24 0.69
CA ILE A 32 -5.18 -4.01 0.99
C ILE A 32 -4.39 -4.11 -0.32
N ILE A 33 -3.55 -3.10 -0.61
CA ILE A 33 -2.69 -3.10 -1.79
C ILE A 33 -1.73 -4.29 -1.71
N GLN A 34 -1.81 -5.18 -2.69
CA GLN A 34 -0.98 -6.39 -2.73
C GLN A 34 0.50 -6.03 -2.84
N CYS A 35 1.34 -6.67 -2.04
CA CYS A 35 2.80 -6.65 -2.23
C CYS A 35 3.20 -7.91 -3.00
N TYR A 36 3.86 -7.78 -4.14
CA TYR A 36 4.33 -8.92 -4.93
C TYR A 36 5.75 -9.36 -4.57
N GLY A 37 6.53 -8.49 -3.92
CA GLY A 37 7.88 -8.82 -3.47
C GLY A 37 8.79 -7.60 -3.35
N ILE A 38 10.09 -7.88 -3.20
CA ILE A 38 11.14 -6.87 -3.08
C ILE A 38 12.18 -7.08 -4.17
N THR A 39 12.65 -5.97 -4.72
CA THR A 39 13.88 -5.90 -5.51
C THR A 39 14.81 -4.83 -4.94
N LYS A 40 15.99 -4.63 -5.53
CA LYS A 40 16.95 -3.61 -5.11
C LYS A 40 17.31 -2.69 -6.26
N ASP A 41 17.48 -1.41 -5.94
CA ASP A 41 18.11 -0.45 -6.84
C ASP A 41 19.61 -0.76 -6.93
N PRO A 42 20.17 -1.03 -8.13
CA PRO A 42 21.59 -1.36 -8.27
C PRO A 42 22.52 -0.17 -7.97
N ASN A 43 22.05 1.07 -8.11
CA ASN A 43 22.86 2.27 -7.90
C ASN A 43 22.85 2.69 -6.42
N THR A 44 21.68 2.62 -5.78
CA THR A 44 21.51 3.11 -4.41
C THR A 44 21.49 1.99 -3.38
N ASN A 45 21.41 0.71 -3.77
CA ASN A 45 21.21 -0.44 -2.89
C ASN A 45 20.00 -0.32 -1.95
N ASN A 46 19.07 0.59 -2.24
CA ASN A 46 17.81 0.71 -1.53
C ASN A 46 16.89 -0.44 -1.95
N ASN A 47 16.13 -0.95 -0.98
CA ASN A 47 15.04 -1.88 -1.25
C ASN A 47 13.91 -1.15 -1.99
N ILE A 48 13.34 -1.83 -2.98
CA ILE A 48 12.18 -1.39 -3.75
C ILE A 48 11.07 -2.43 -3.54
N LEU A 49 9.91 -1.98 -3.08
CA LEU A 49 8.72 -2.81 -3.04
C LEU A 49 8.07 -2.83 -4.43
N VAL A 50 7.73 -4.03 -4.90
CA VAL A 50 6.91 -4.26 -6.09
C VAL A 50 5.50 -4.54 -5.60
N MET A 51 4.55 -3.69 -5.95
CA MET A 51 3.19 -3.75 -5.41
C MET A 51 2.11 -3.53 -6.48
N GLU A 52 0.86 -3.80 -6.13
CA GLU A 52 -0.28 -3.49 -6.96
C GLU A 52 -0.34 -1.97 -7.23
N PHE A 53 -0.76 -1.63 -8.45
CA PHE A 53 -0.90 -0.24 -8.86
C PHE A 53 -2.31 0.22 -8.54
N ALA A 54 -2.44 1.19 -7.65
CA ALA A 54 -3.72 1.85 -7.38
C ALA A 54 -4.06 2.78 -8.55
N GLU A 55 -4.96 2.36 -9.44
CA GLU A 55 -5.35 3.13 -10.63
C GLU A 55 -5.90 4.51 -10.30
N ASP A 56 -6.73 4.60 -9.26
CA ASP A 56 -7.29 5.87 -8.76
C ASP A 56 -6.31 6.68 -7.90
N GLY A 57 -5.11 6.14 -7.65
CA GLY A 57 -4.04 6.80 -6.93
C GLY A 57 -4.36 7.05 -5.44
N SER A 58 -4.02 8.24 -4.95
CA SER A 58 -4.09 8.56 -3.53
C SER A 58 -5.50 9.00 -3.11
N LEU A 59 -6.11 8.23 -2.20
CA LEU A 59 -7.37 8.60 -1.57
C LEU A 59 -7.30 9.98 -0.90
N HIS A 60 -6.19 10.32 -0.25
CA HIS A 60 -6.04 11.64 0.39
C HIS A 60 -6.09 12.78 -0.64
N ARG A 61 -5.40 12.61 -1.77
CA ARG A 61 -5.43 13.60 -2.86
C ARG A 61 -6.82 13.72 -3.47
N ASP A 62 -7.50 12.60 -3.70
CA ASP A 62 -8.86 12.60 -4.23
C ASP A 62 -9.84 13.31 -3.28
N LEU A 63 -9.76 13.01 -1.98
CA LEU A 63 -10.55 13.71 -0.96
C LEU A 63 -10.23 15.20 -0.93
N MET A 64 -8.96 15.60 -1.00
CA MET A 64 -8.58 17.01 -0.98
C MET A 64 -9.15 17.80 -2.17
N LEU A 65 -9.22 17.19 -3.36
CA LEU A 65 -9.67 17.85 -4.58
C LEU A 65 -11.20 17.77 -4.80
N ASN A 66 -11.84 16.71 -4.29
CA ASN A 66 -13.21 16.36 -4.65
C ASN A 66 -14.13 16.13 -3.43
N PHE A 67 -13.75 16.53 -2.22
CA PHE A 67 -14.49 16.22 -0.98
C PHE A 67 -16.00 16.50 -1.08
N ASP A 68 -16.38 17.67 -1.60
CA ASP A 68 -17.78 18.10 -1.70
C ASP A 68 -18.54 17.41 -2.83
N LYS A 69 -17.83 16.85 -3.81
CA LYS A 69 -18.41 16.13 -4.95
C LYS A 69 -18.67 14.66 -4.65
N ILE A 70 -17.96 14.10 -3.67
CA ILE A 70 -18.12 12.70 -3.26
C ILE A 70 -19.36 12.58 -2.38
N THR A 71 -20.25 11.66 -2.76
CA THR A 71 -21.49 11.40 -2.01
C THR A 71 -21.20 10.85 -0.61
N TRP A 72 -22.14 11.02 0.32
CA TRP A 72 -22.01 10.45 1.66
C TRP A 72 -21.92 8.93 1.64
N GLN A 73 -22.65 8.28 0.74
CA GLN A 73 -22.61 6.83 0.53
C GLN A 73 -21.19 6.37 0.16
N THR A 74 -20.56 6.99 -0.84
CA THR A 74 -19.18 6.65 -1.23
C THR A 74 -18.17 6.92 -0.12
N LYS A 75 -18.38 7.97 0.70
CA LYS A 75 -17.53 8.22 1.89
C LYS A 75 -17.63 7.08 2.90
N LEU A 76 -18.84 6.58 3.16
CA LEU A 76 -19.07 5.46 4.08
C LEU A 76 -18.49 4.14 3.54
N GLU A 77 -18.65 3.86 2.24
CA GLU A 77 -18.06 2.70 1.59
C GLU A 77 -16.54 2.71 1.71
N ARG A 78 -15.89 3.84 1.41
CA ARG A 78 -14.44 3.99 1.56
C ARG A 78 -13.99 3.77 3.00
N LEU A 79 -14.73 4.30 3.98
CA LEU A 79 -14.44 4.07 5.40
C LEU A 79 -14.58 2.59 5.77
N TYR A 80 -15.62 1.92 5.27
CA TYR A 80 -15.83 0.49 5.46
C TYR A 80 -14.68 -0.34 4.88
N CYS A 81 -14.21 -0.02 3.66
CA CYS A 81 -13.05 -0.70 3.06
C CYS A 81 -11.80 -0.54 3.92
N ILE A 82 -11.51 0.68 4.42
CA ILE A 82 -10.35 0.95 5.28
C ILE A 82 -10.45 0.18 6.60
N ALA A 83 -11.61 0.23 7.26
CA ALA A 83 -11.84 -0.47 8.52
C ALA A 83 -11.73 -1.99 8.35
N THR A 84 -12.28 -2.53 7.27
CA THR A 84 -12.18 -3.94 6.93
C THR A 84 -10.73 -4.33 6.69
N GLY A 85 -9.99 -3.59 5.85
CA GLY A 85 -8.57 -3.83 5.61
C GLY A 85 -7.74 -3.84 6.90
N TYR A 86 -8.03 -2.95 7.84
CA TYR A 86 -7.37 -2.93 9.15
C TYR A 86 -7.59 -4.23 9.96
N VAL A 87 -8.81 -4.77 9.96
CA VAL A 87 -9.12 -6.03 10.67
C VAL A 87 -8.31 -7.21 10.13
N PHE A 88 -7.96 -7.24 8.84
CA PHE A 88 -7.19 -8.34 8.26
C PHE A 88 -5.67 -8.26 8.52
N ILE A 89 -5.17 -7.13 9.02
CA ILE A 89 -3.75 -6.97 9.35
C ILE A 89 -3.46 -7.47 10.79
N TYR A 90 -4.47 -7.51 11.67
CA TYR A 90 -4.38 -7.94 13.07
C TYR A 90 -4.97 -9.33 13.29
#